data_AF-A0A2H0AG64-F1
#
_entry.id   AF-A0A2H0AG64-F1
#
_cell.length_a   1.000
_cell.length_b   1.000
_cell.length_c   1.000
_cell.angle_alpha   90.00
_cell.angle_beta   90.00
_cell.angle_gamma   90.00
#
_symmetry.space_group_name_H-M   'P 1'
#
loop_
_entity.id
_entity.type
_entity.pdbx_description
1 polymer ?
#
loop_
_entity_poly.entity_id
_entity_poly.type
_entity_poly.pdbx_seq_one_letter_code
_entity_poly.pdbx_strand_id
1 'polypeptide(L)'
;MMNSMLSAPQDAITGQYTGRNIAIISRNYVNLCFRFGYHFNIIDAFCDEVARDNHIYFRFLGGATDLAKRSRRAALLAIILKAFDFNVQTKGDLVIARTSVLDQDEMERTLDILGRLIGFTRQLDVRMDDNAAVERFAEAFLMGDYGIVGR
;
A
#
# COMPACT_ATOMS: atom_id res chain seq x y z
N MET A 1 -14.62 6.47 -22.43
CA MET A 1 -14.22 5.36 -21.53
C MET A 1 -14.15 5.93 -20.12
N MET A 2 -15.00 5.48 -19.20
CA MET A 2 -14.89 5.87 -17.79
C MET A 2 -13.73 5.10 -17.17
N ASN A 3 -12.61 5.79 -16.93
CA ASN A 3 -11.53 5.23 -16.13
C ASN A 3 -12.04 5.14 -14.68
N SER A 4 -12.09 3.93 -14.13
CA SER A 4 -12.34 3.74 -12.70
C SER A 4 -11.23 4.40 -11.89
N MET A 5 -11.60 5.14 -10.83
CA MET A 5 -10.64 5.72 -9.87
C MET A 5 -9.84 4.64 -9.13
N LEU A 6 -10.27 3.37 -9.17
CA LEU A 6 -9.54 2.22 -8.62
C LEU A 6 -8.45 1.70 -9.57
N SER A 7 -8.45 2.14 -10.83
CA SER A 7 -7.43 1.81 -11.80
C SER A 7 -6.29 2.81 -11.73
N ALA A 8 -5.07 2.30 -11.56
CA ALA A 8 -3.89 3.15 -11.74
C ALA A 8 -3.87 3.70 -13.19
N PRO A 9 -3.59 4.99 -13.40
CA PRO A 9 -3.39 5.55 -14.72
C PRO A 9 -2.34 4.76 -15.50
N GLN A 10 -2.50 4.63 -16.82
CA GLN A 10 -1.56 3.88 -17.67
C GLN A 10 -0.11 4.37 -17.47
N ASP A 11 0.08 5.68 -17.32
CA ASP A 11 1.39 6.29 -17.13
C ASP A 11 2.00 5.98 -15.76
N ALA A 12 1.18 5.58 -14.77
CA ALA A 12 1.68 5.18 -13.46
C ALA A 12 2.32 3.80 -13.55
N ILE A 13 1.80 2.96 -14.46
CA ILE A 13 2.35 1.64 -14.79
C ILE A 13 3.70 1.78 -15.51
N THR A 14 3.87 2.80 -16.37
CA THR A 14 5.14 3.07 -17.06
C THR A 14 6.14 3.88 -16.24
N GLY A 15 5.78 4.27 -15.00
CA GLY A 15 6.61 5.10 -14.12
C GLY A 15 6.66 6.58 -14.49
N GLN A 16 5.95 6.98 -15.54
CA GLN A 16 5.96 8.33 -16.13
C GLN A 16 4.81 9.22 -15.66
N TYR A 17 3.95 8.76 -14.75
CA TYR A 17 2.80 9.54 -14.29
C TYR A 17 3.18 10.83 -13.56
N THR A 18 3.14 11.96 -14.26
CA THR A 18 3.33 13.31 -13.69
C THR A 18 2.05 13.90 -13.11
N GLY A 19 1.00 13.09 -12.95
CA GLY A 19 -0.31 13.57 -12.53
C GLY A 19 -0.35 14.07 -11.08
N ARG A 20 -1.42 14.79 -10.77
CA ARG A 20 -1.64 15.40 -9.45
C ARG A 20 -2.04 14.34 -8.43
N ASN A 21 -1.64 14.55 -7.18
CA ASN A 21 -2.22 13.84 -6.05
C ASN A 21 -3.69 14.32 -5.89
N ILE A 22 -4.61 13.38 -5.75
CA ILE A 22 -6.05 13.64 -5.59
C ILE A 22 -6.49 13.01 -4.28
N ALA A 23 -7.26 13.78 -3.52
CA ALA A 23 -7.92 13.33 -2.30
C ALA A 23 -9.40 13.72 -2.38
N ILE A 24 -10.28 12.74 -2.25
CA ILE A 24 -11.71 12.94 -2.04
C ILE A 24 -12.02 12.40 -0.65
N ILE A 25 -12.48 13.26 0.24
CA ILE A 25 -12.66 12.94 1.66
C ILE A 25 -14.05 13.40 2.07
N SER A 26 -14.78 12.52 2.74
CA SER A 26 -16.02 12.84 3.46
C SER A 26 -15.86 12.41 4.92
N ARG A 27 -16.95 12.45 5.70
CA ARG A 27 -16.93 11.98 7.09
C ARG A 27 -16.46 10.52 7.21
N ASN A 28 -17.01 9.64 6.37
CA ASN A 28 -16.88 8.19 6.50
C ASN A 28 -16.15 7.56 5.29
N TYR A 29 -15.66 8.38 4.36
CA TYR A 29 -15.08 7.90 3.11
C TYR A 29 -13.81 8.65 2.75
N VAL A 30 -12.84 7.90 2.21
CA VAL A 30 -11.62 8.45 1.64
C VAL A 30 -11.28 7.75 0.32
N ASN A 31 -10.98 8.53 -0.71
CA ASN A 31 -10.29 8.08 -1.92
C ASN A 31 -9.02 8.93 -2.10
N LEU A 32 -7.87 8.31 -1.90
CA LEU A 32 -6.56 8.94 -2.07
C LEU A 32 -5.83 8.28 -3.22
N CYS A 33 -5.55 9.05 -4.26
CA CYS A 33 -4.70 8.67 -5.38
C CYS A 33 -3.47 9.56 -5.36
N PHE A 34 -2.32 9.03 -4.97
CA PHE A 34 -1.15 9.87 -4.74
C PHE A 34 0.17 9.16 -5.01
N ARG A 35 1.17 9.96 -5.34
CA ARG A 35 2.57 9.55 -5.38
C ARG A 35 3.25 9.89 -4.07
N PHE A 36 3.95 8.92 -3.50
CA PHE A 36 4.81 9.12 -2.35
C PHE A 36 6.21 8.62 -2.69
N GLY A 37 7.14 9.55 -2.90
CA GLY A 37 8.43 9.23 -3.52
C GLY A 37 8.25 8.70 -4.95
N TYR A 38 8.70 7.47 -5.19
CA TYR A 38 8.60 6.80 -6.49
C TYR A 38 7.44 5.80 -6.58
N HIS A 39 6.60 5.75 -5.55
CA HIS A 39 5.51 4.80 -5.44
C HIS A 39 4.18 5.49 -5.69
N PHE A 40 3.33 4.86 -6.51
CA PHE A 40 1.96 5.25 -6.73
C PHE A 40 1.05 4.42 -5.82
N ASN A 41 0.19 5.11 -5.07
CA ASN A 41 -0.71 4.52 -4.10
C ASN A 41 -2.15 4.93 -4.43
N ILE A 42 -3.07 3.96 -4.32
CA ILE A 42 -4.50 4.21 -4.23
C ILE A 42 -4.99 3.63 -2.92
N ILE A 43 -5.70 4.45 -2.14
CA ILE A 43 -6.48 4.04 -0.98
C ILE A 43 -7.93 4.42 -1.28
N ASP A 44 -8.84 3.47 -1.16
CA ASP A 44 -10.27 3.71 -1.21
C ASP A 44 -10.88 2.99 -0.01
N ALA A 45 -11.46 3.74 0.92
CA ALA A 45 -11.99 3.16 2.14
C ALA A 45 -13.28 3.85 2.60
N PHE A 46 -14.22 3.03 3.08
CA PHE A 46 -15.40 3.44 3.81
C PHE A 46 -15.34 2.86 5.21
N CYS A 47 -15.55 3.70 6.22
CA CYS A 47 -15.45 3.36 7.64
C CYS A 47 -16.62 4.02 8.38
N ASP A 48 -17.49 3.20 8.96
CA ASP A 48 -18.70 3.59 9.67
C ASP A 48 -19.05 2.54 10.74
N GLU A 49 -20.09 2.81 11.54
CA GLU A 49 -20.56 1.91 12.61
C GLU A 49 -21.09 0.57 12.07
N VAL A 50 -21.60 0.55 10.83
CA VAL A 50 -22.14 -0.65 10.18
C VAL A 50 -21.02 -1.43 9.51
N ALA A 51 -20.44 -2.41 10.22
CA ALA A 51 -19.32 -3.21 9.75
C ALA A 51 -19.48 -3.77 8.32
N ARG A 52 -20.69 -4.19 7.94
CA ARG A 52 -20.99 -4.74 6.60
C ARG A 52 -20.64 -3.80 5.45
N ASP A 53 -20.71 -2.49 5.66
CA ASP A 53 -20.44 -1.49 4.64
C ASP A 53 -18.95 -1.10 4.59
N ASN A 54 -18.22 -1.42 5.66
CA ASN A 54 -16.81 -1.08 5.82
C ASN A 54 -15.92 -1.87 4.85
N HIS A 55 -15.00 -1.15 4.22
CA HIS A 55 -14.03 -1.74 3.31
C HIS A 55 -12.77 -0.89 3.18
N ILE A 56 -11.66 -1.54 2.88
CA ILE A 56 -10.40 -0.91 2.48
C ILE A 56 -9.95 -1.59 1.19
N TYR A 57 -9.74 -0.79 0.15
CA TYR A 57 -9.03 -1.15 -1.06
C TYR A 57 -7.69 -0.40 -1.07
N PHE A 58 -6.61 -1.15 -1.20
CA PHE A 58 -5.27 -0.61 -1.34
C PHE A 58 -4.62 -1.10 -2.63
N ARG A 59 -3.98 -0.19 -3.36
CA ARG A 59 -3.15 -0.50 -4.52
C ARG A 59 -1.82 0.21 -4.40
N PHE A 60 -0.75 -0.55 -4.61
CA PHE A 60 0.61 -0.06 -4.64
C PHE A 60 1.27 -0.45 -5.96
N LEU A 61 2.00 0.48 -6.58
CA LEU A 61 2.74 0.24 -7.81
C LEU A 61 3.95 1.16 -7.95
N GLY A 62 4.99 0.69 -8.64
CA GLY A 62 6.12 1.52 -9.06
C GLY A 62 7.28 1.50 -8.07
N GLY A 63 8.32 2.26 -8.38
CA GLY A 63 9.60 2.32 -7.68
C GLY A 63 10.74 2.68 -8.65
N ALA A 64 11.82 3.29 -8.16
CA ALA A 64 12.93 3.79 -9.00
C ALA A 64 14.15 2.87 -8.99
N THR A 65 13.93 1.56 -9.13
CA THR A 65 14.99 0.55 -9.10
C THR A 65 14.72 -0.58 -10.10
N ASP A 66 15.69 -1.47 -10.26
CA ASP A 66 15.56 -2.68 -11.09
C ASP A 66 14.38 -3.57 -10.68
N LEU A 67 13.94 -4.40 -11.61
CA LEU A 67 12.75 -5.23 -11.46
C LEU A 67 12.85 -6.20 -10.27
N ALA A 68 14.03 -6.74 -9.97
CA ALA A 68 14.19 -7.70 -8.88
C ALA A 68 13.95 -7.04 -7.52
N LYS A 69 14.50 -5.84 -7.30
CA LYS A 69 14.23 -5.06 -6.07
C LYS A 69 12.77 -4.64 -5.96
N ARG A 70 12.12 -4.27 -7.07
CA ARG A 70 10.67 -3.98 -7.10
C ARG A 70 9.82 -5.19 -6.73
N SER A 71 10.14 -6.37 -7.26
CA SER A 71 9.43 -7.62 -6.93
C SER A 71 9.63 -8.02 -5.47
N ARG A 72 10.81 -7.83 -4.89
CA ARG A 72 11.06 -8.09 -3.46
C ARG A 72 10.26 -7.17 -2.54
N ARG A 73 10.13 -5.88 -2.88
CA ARG A 73 9.23 -4.97 -2.14
C ARG A 73 7.77 -5.40 -2.25
N ALA A 74 7.33 -5.84 -3.43
CA ALA A 74 5.97 -6.36 -3.56
C ALA A 74 5.74 -7.60 -2.68
N ALA A 75 6.74 -8.48 -2.55
CA ALA A 75 6.71 -9.61 -1.63
C ALA A 75 6.66 -9.17 -0.16
N LEU A 76 7.47 -8.18 0.24
CA LEU A 76 7.43 -7.58 1.58
C LEU A 76 6.03 -7.04 1.90
N LEU A 77 5.49 -6.18 1.03
CA LEU A 77 4.16 -5.61 1.20
C LEU A 77 3.11 -6.70 1.36
N ALA A 78 3.20 -7.77 0.55
CA ALA A 78 2.28 -8.89 0.64
C ALA A 78 2.38 -9.65 1.97
N ILE A 79 3.58 -9.83 2.54
CA ILE A 79 3.75 -10.45 3.86
C ILE A 79 3.08 -9.60 4.93
N ILE A 80 3.39 -8.31 4.96
CA ILE A 80 2.87 -7.39 5.98
C ILE A 80 1.34 -7.28 5.88
N LEU A 81 0.80 -7.04 4.67
CA LEU A 81 -0.64 -6.88 4.47
C LEU A 81 -1.42 -8.15 4.83
N LYS A 82 -0.89 -9.33 4.53
CA LYS A 82 -1.51 -10.60 4.95
C LYS A 82 -1.51 -10.79 6.47
N ALA A 83 -0.52 -10.27 7.18
CA ALA A 83 -0.48 -10.32 8.63
C ALA A 83 -1.54 -9.43 9.30
N PHE A 84 -2.11 -8.48 8.54
CA PHE A 84 -3.24 -7.65 8.95
C PHE A 84 -4.53 -8.03 8.19
N ASP A 85 -4.68 -9.32 7.88
CA ASP A 85 -5.89 -9.94 7.31
C ASP A 85 -6.38 -9.38 5.96
N PHE A 86 -5.51 -8.70 5.21
CA PHE A 86 -5.84 -8.34 3.83
C PHE A 86 -5.82 -9.56 2.91
N ASN A 87 -6.80 -9.65 2.02
CA ASN A 87 -6.70 -10.46 0.81
C ASN A 87 -5.75 -9.76 -0.19
N VAL A 88 -4.58 -10.36 -0.44
CA VAL A 88 -3.53 -9.75 -1.27
C VAL A 88 -3.34 -10.48 -2.59
N GLN A 89 -3.29 -9.72 -3.68
CA GLN A 89 -2.93 -10.15 -5.02
C GLN A 89 -1.70 -9.40 -5.51
N THR A 90 -0.72 -10.12 -6.05
CA THR A 90 0.53 -9.55 -6.57
C THR A 90 0.74 -9.93 -8.04
N LYS A 91 1.21 -8.98 -8.86
CA LYS A 91 1.63 -9.23 -10.25
C LYS A 91 2.84 -8.37 -10.60
N GLY A 92 4.02 -8.96 -10.68
CA GLY A 92 5.26 -8.20 -10.83
C GLY A 92 5.52 -7.34 -9.59
N ASP A 93 5.45 -6.03 -9.73
CA ASP A 93 5.57 -5.08 -8.61
C ASP A 93 4.23 -4.43 -8.19
N LEU A 94 3.14 -4.80 -8.87
CA LEU A 94 1.78 -4.42 -8.47
C LEU A 94 1.37 -5.23 -7.24
N VAL A 95 0.91 -4.54 -6.21
CA VAL A 95 0.23 -5.12 -5.06
C VAL A 95 -1.17 -4.54 -4.98
N ILE A 96 -2.18 -5.40 -4.89
CA ILE A 96 -3.55 -5.01 -4.58
C ILE A 96 -3.96 -5.77 -3.33
N ALA A 97 -4.47 -5.06 -2.32
CA ALA A 97 -4.90 -5.61 -1.06
C ALA A 97 -6.31 -5.13 -0.72
N ARG A 98 -7.15 -6.02 -0.20
CA ARG A 98 -8.53 -5.69 0.20
C ARG A 98 -8.89 -6.31 1.54
N THR A 99 -9.63 -5.57 2.35
CA THR A 99 -10.33 -6.08 3.53
C THR A 99 -11.70 -5.40 3.65
N SER A 100 -12.62 -6.02 4.37
CA SER A 100 -14.02 -5.58 4.50
C SER A 100 -14.68 -6.26 5.68
N VAL A 101 -15.83 -5.76 6.13
CA VAL A 101 -16.63 -6.36 7.22
C VAL A 101 -15.91 -6.29 8.57
N LEU A 102 -15.02 -5.31 8.75
CA LEU A 102 -14.39 -4.98 10.01
C LEU A 102 -15.25 -3.97 10.77
N ASP A 103 -15.25 -4.02 12.10
CA ASP A 103 -15.87 -2.95 12.89
C ASP A 103 -15.08 -1.63 12.76
N GLN A 104 -15.68 -0.52 13.22
CA GLN A 104 -15.08 0.80 13.05
C GLN A 104 -13.70 0.92 13.70
N ASP A 105 -13.53 0.37 14.91
CA ASP A 105 -12.25 0.43 15.64
C ASP A 105 -11.16 -0.38 14.92
N GLU A 106 -11.50 -1.55 14.40
CA GLU A 106 -10.59 -2.38 13.60
C GLU A 106 -10.23 -1.71 12.27
N MET A 107 -11.19 -1.06 11.62
CA MET A 107 -10.95 -0.27 10.40
C MET A 107 -9.97 0.87 10.65
N GLU A 108 -10.17 1.66 11.71
CA GLU A 108 -9.30 2.78 12.06
C GLU A 108 -7.87 2.32 12.37
N ARG A 109 -7.72 1.23 13.14
CA ARG A 109 -6.41 0.62 13.40
C ARG A 109 -5.75 0.14 12.11
N THR A 110 -6.51 -0.53 11.24
CA THR A 110 -6.01 -1.06 9.97
C THR A 110 -5.57 0.07 9.04
N LEU A 111 -6.30 1.19 9.00
CA LEU A 111 -5.92 2.38 8.23
C LEU A 111 -4.66 3.07 8.79
N ASP A 112 -4.50 3.14 10.12
CA ASP A 112 -3.27 3.64 10.75
C ASP A 112 -2.06 2.79 10.33
N ILE A 113 -2.19 1.46 10.43
CA ILE A 113 -1.16 0.51 10.00
C ILE A 113 -0.83 0.67 8.51
N LEU A 114 -1.85 0.82 7.66
CA LEU A 114 -1.67 1.04 6.22
C LEU A 114 -0.88 2.34 5.94
N GLY A 115 -1.20 3.42 6.66
CA GLY A 115 -0.46 4.68 6.58
C GLY A 115 1.02 4.52 6.97
N ARG A 116 1.29 3.79 8.06
CA ARG A 116 2.67 3.46 8.48
C ARG A 116 3.40 2.64 7.42
N LEU A 117 2.74 1.67 6.79
CA LEU A 117 3.33 0.84 5.74
C LEU A 117 3.73 1.67 4.51
N ILE A 118 2.89 2.61 4.10
CA ILE A 118 3.21 3.54 3.01
C ILE A 118 4.42 4.40 3.39
N GLY A 119 4.49 4.88 4.63
CA GLY A 119 5.65 5.58 5.18
C GLY A 119 6.94 4.75 5.11
N PHE A 120 6.86 3.53 5.63
CA PHE A 120 7.95 2.58 5.75
C PHE A 120 8.56 2.19 4.40
N THR A 121 7.72 2.04 3.37
CA THR A 121 8.18 1.61 2.05
C THR A 121 8.86 2.70 1.22
N ARG A 122 8.72 3.98 1.58
CA ARG A 122 9.20 5.14 0.78
C ARG A 122 10.66 5.07 0.30
N GLN A 123 11.57 4.56 1.13
CA GLN A 123 13.02 4.48 0.81
C GLN A 123 13.54 3.04 0.74
N LEU A 124 12.63 2.06 0.80
CA LEU A 124 13.02 0.68 1.04
C LEU A 124 13.56 -0.01 -0.23
N ASP A 125 13.20 0.51 -1.40
CA ASP A 125 13.62 0.02 -2.73
C ASP A 125 15.12 -0.24 -2.83
N VAL A 126 15.92 0.71 -2.33
CA VAL A 126 17.38 0.64 -2.47
C VAL A 126 17.97 -0.47 -1.60
N ARG A 127 17.29 -0.85 -0.51
CA ARG A 127 17.72 -1.84 0.50
C ARG A 127 17.25 -3.27 0.21
N MET A 128 16.54 -3.50 -0.89
CA MET A 128 15.97 -4.81 -1.27
C MET A 128 16.99 -5.70 -1.99
N ASP A 129 18.19 -5.86 -1.43
CA ASP A 129 19.33 -6.49 -2.11
C ASP A 129 19.17 -8.01 -2.29
N ASP A 130 18.51 -8.68 -1.35
CA ASP A 130 18.28 -10.12 -1.35
C ASP A 130 16.92 -10.50 -0.71
N ASN A 131 16.63 -11.80 -0.65
CA ASN A 131 15.39 -12.30 -0.06
C ASN A 131 15.41 -12.20 1.48
N ALA A 132 16.58 -12.25 2.12
CA ALA A 132 16.70 -12.09 3.57
C ALA A 132 16.31 -10.68 4.02
N ALA A 133 16.53 -9.67 3.17
CA ALA A 133 16.04 -8.31 3.39
C ALA A 133 14.51 -8.25 3.47
N VAL A 134 13.80 -9.02 2.64
CA VAL A 134 12.33 -9.07 2.66
C VAL A 134 11.83 -9.52 4.03
N GLU A 135 12.35 -10.64 4.53
CA GLU A 135 11.95 -11.20 5.83
C GLU A 135 12.30 -10.26 6.99
N ARG A 136 13.55 -9.78 7.02
CA ARG A 136 14.02 -8.84 8.05
C ARG A 136 13.18 -7.57 8.13
N PHE A 137 12.83 -6.96 6.99
CA PHE A 137 12.03 -5.75 6.99
C PHE A 137 10.55 -6.03 7.30
N ALA A 138 10.03 -7.20 6.95
CA ALA A 138 8.68 -7.60 7.36
C ALA A 138 8.61 -7.73 8.88
N GLU A 139 9.55 -8.49 9.46
CA GLU A 139 9.63 -8.71 10.90
C GLU A 139 9.77 -7.39 11.66
N ALA A 140 10.69 -6.51 11.23
CA ALA A 140 10.87 -5.20 11.83
C ALA A 140 9.58 -4.36 11.80
N PHE A 141 8.85 -4.35 10.68
CA PHE A 141 7.59 -3.63 10.59
C PHE A 141 6.54 -4.20 11.56
N LEU A 142 6.41 -5.53 11.63
CA LEU A 142 5.46 -6.22 12.49
C LEU A 142 5.79 -6.04 13.98
N MET A 143 7.06 -5.87 14.33
CA MET A 143 7.51 -5.52 15.67
C MET A 143 7.45 -4.01 15.99
N GLY A 144 7.06 -3.18 15.02
CA GLY A 144 6.98 -1.72 15.20
C GLY A 144 8.32 -0.97 15.07
N ASP A 145 9.39 -1.64 14.63
CA ASP A 145 10.69 -1.04 14.33
C ASP A 145 10.70 -0.41 12.94
N TYR A 146 9.99 0.72 12.79
CA TYR A 146 9.94 1.46 11.53
C TYR A 146 11.25 2.18 11.20
N GLY A 147 12.14 2.36 12.19
CA GLY A 147 13.41 3.08 12.05
C GLY A 147 14.53 2.27 11.39
N ILE A 148 14.37 0.95 11.26
CA ILE A 148 15.35 0.06 10.61
C ILE A 148 15.74 0.50 9.19
N VAL A 149 14.84 1.18 8.47
CA VAL A 149 15.08 1.63 7.08
C VAL A 149 16.15 2.73 7.01
N GLY A 150 16.28 3.51 8.09
CA GLY A 150 17.23 4.64 8.20
C GLY A 150 18.61 4.26 8.76
N ARG A 151 18.77 3.04 9.28
CA ARG A 151 20.06 2.52 9.80
C ARG A 151 20.90 1.89 8.69
#